data_AF-D8JYW3-F1
#
_entry.id   AF-D8JYW3-F1
#
_cell.length_a   1.000
_cell.length_b   1.000
_cell.length_c   1.000
_cell.angle_alpha   90.00
_cell.angle_beta   90.00
_cell.angle_gamma   90.00
#
_symmetry.space_group_name_H-M   'P 1'
#
loop_
_entity.id
_entity.type
_entity.pdbx_description
1 polymer ?
#
loop_
_entity_poly.entity_id
_entity_poly.type
_entity_poly.pdbx_seq_one_letter_code
_entity_poly.pdbx_strand_id
1 'polypeptide(L)'
;MKTRFTFLAAATLLGWASASAAQAGDLPFNLLNGSWGGGGDLIYTSGPPDKLSCLGYYRSADGGKSLGIALRCTGQPDKIEFRSKLAYADGKLSGTWEERTNNATGNASGTISDNALRVDFGGSLEGTVSIAFSASQQSINITISTAGSELKGAKVSLNRR
;
A
#
# COMPACT_ATOMS: atom_id res chain seq x y z
N MET A 1 -47.98 -55.10 42.74
CA MET A 1 -46.69 -55.17 43.46
C MET A 1 -45.68 -54.34 42.67
N LYS A 2 -45.03 -53.38 43.32
CA LYS A 2 -44.10 -52.40 42.72
C LYS A 2 -42.70 -53.02 42.57
N THR A 3 -42.00 -52.74 41.47
CA THR A 3 -40.58 -52.33 41.53
C THR A 3 -40.21 -51.46 40.33
N ARG A 4 -39.47 -50.38 40.62
CA ARG A 4 -38.97 -49.33 39.72
C ARG A 4 -37.45 -49.51 39.50
N PHE A 5 -36.91 -48.61 38.65
CA PHE A 5 -35.52 -48.12 38.51
C PHE A 5 -34.73 -48.75 37.34
N THR A 6 -33.98 -48.06 36.47
CA THR A 6 -33.78 -46.63 36.11
C THR A 6 -32.97 -46.61 34.80
N PHE A 7 -33.17 -45.53 34.02
CA PHE A 7 -32.49 -45.11 32.79
C PHE A 7 -30.96 -45.24 32.74
N LEU A 8 -30.40 -45.37 31.53
CA LEU A 8 -29.30 -44.51 31.05
C LEU A 8 -29.32 -44.47 29.50
N ALA A 9 -29.60 -43.28 28.95
CA ALA A 9 -29.45 -42.95 27.54
C ALA A 9 -28.10 -42.25 27.34
N ALA A 10 -27.32 -42.66 26.34
CA ALA A 10 -26.12 -41.93 25.91
C ALA A 10 -26.23 -41.66 24.41
N ALA A 11 -26.69 -40.46 24.06
CA ALA A 11 -26.73 -39.96 22.70
C ALA A 11 -25.36 -39.39 22.33
N THR A 12 -24.77 -39.91 21.26
CA THR A 12 -23.54 -39.41 20.64
C THR A 12 -23.85 -38.13 19.85
N LEU A 13 -23.40 -36.98 20.34
CA LEU A 13 -23.43 -35.73 19.59
C LEU A 13 -22.04 -35.47 18.97
N LEU A 14 -21.93 -35.72 17.68
CA LEU A 14 -20.85 -35.24 16.81
C LEU A 14 -20.95 -33.71 16.74
N GLY A 15 -20.13 -33.02 17.53
CA GLY A 15 -19.97 -31.57 17.43
C GLY A 15 -19.21 -31.21 16.16
N TRP A 16 -19.93 -30.69 15.16
CA TRP A 16 -19.33 -30.03 14.01
C TRP A 16 -18.52 -28.81 14.48
N ALA A 17 -17.20 -28.87 14.28
CA ALA A 17 -16.34 -27.71 14.39
C ALA A 17 -16.69 -26.75 13.25
N SER A 18 -17.50 -25.73 13.56
CA SER A 18 -17.65 -24.56 12.71
C SER A 18 -16.31 -23.85 12.66
N ALA A 19 -15.48 -24.15 11.66
CA ALA A 19 -14.35 -23.31 11.31
C ALA A 19 -14.94 -21.98 10.86
N SER A 20 -14.93 -20.99 11.76
CA SER A 20 -15.15 -19.60 11.39
C SER A 20 -14.06 -19.21 10.41
N ALA A 21 -14.34 -19.30 9.11
CA ALA A 21 -13.55 -18.60 8.11
C ALA A 21 -13.69 -17.12 8.47
N ALA A 22 -12.68 -16.55 9.12
CA ALA A 22 -12.60 -15.11 9.26
C ALA A 22 -12.69 -14.55 7.85
N GLN A 23 -13.82 -13.91 7.50
CA GLN A 23 -13.86 -13.06 6.34
C GLN A 23 -12.73 -12.07 6.52
N ALA A 24 -11.69 -12.19 5.70
CA ALA A 24 -10.72 -11.12 5.56
C ALA A 24 -11.53 -9.92 5.10
N GLY A 25 -11.83 -9.00 6.03
CA GLY A 25 -12.40 -7.71 5.68
C GLY A 25 -11.51 -7.09 4.61
N ASP A 26 -12.13 -6.39 3.65
CA ASP A 26 -11.37 -5.70 2.62
C ASP A 26 -10.29 -4.85 3.27
N LEU A 27 -9.03 -5.13 2.89
CA LEU A 27 -7.91 -4.40 3.47
C LEU A 27 -7.99 -2.94 2.99
N PRO A 28 -7.57 -1.96 3.81
CA PRO A 28 -7.71 -0.54 3.47
C PRO A 28 -7.16 -0.15 2.09
N PHE A 29 -6.04 -0.75 1.66
CA PHE A 29 -5.45 -0.50 0.35
C PHE A 29 -6.17 -1.20 -0.82
N ASN A 30 -7.14 -2.09 -0.59
CA ASN A 30 -7.92 -2.66 -1.68
C ASN A 30 -8.67 -1.55 -2.44
N LEU A 31 -9.00 -0.43 -1.78
CA LEU A 31 -9.54 0.77 -2.44
C LEU A 31 -8.59 1.37 -3.47
N LEU A 32 -7.28 1.12 -3.39
CA LEU A 32 -6.31 1.60 -4.38
C LEU A 32 -6.28 0.74 -5.65
N ASN A 33 -6.79 -0.49 -5.62
CA ASN A 33 -6.68 -1.42 -6.75
C ASN A 33 -7.16 -0.81 -8.07
N GLY A 34 -6.39 -1.02 -9.12
CA GLY A 34 -6.67 -0.53 -10.46
C GLY A 34 -5.75 0.61 -10.90
N SER A 35 -6.22 1.33 -11.91
CA SER A 35 -5.45 2.35 -12.63
C SER A 35 -5.81 3.77 -12.20
N TRP A 36 -4.79 4.62 -12.14
CA TRP A 36 -4.87 6.00 -11.70
C TRP A 36 -4.10 6.90 -12.66
N GLY A 37 -4.52 8.14 -12.81
CA GLY A 37 -3.82 9.11 -13.64
C GLY A 37 -4.02 10.53 -13.18
N GLY A 38 -3.02 11.37 -13.43
CA GLY A 38 -3.05 12.77 -13.04
C GLY A 38 -1.69 13.41 -13.23
N GLY A 39 -1.36 14.39 -12.39
CA GLY A 39 -0.13 15.15 -12.52
C GLY A 39 0.51 15.45 -11.18
N GLY A 40 1.71 16.01 -11.24
CA GLY A 40 2.46 16.36 -10.06
C GLY A 40 3.63 17.28 -10.37
N ASP A 41 4.40 17.56 -9.33
CA ASP A 41 5.55 18.44 -9.34
C ASP A 41 6.71 17.75 -8.60
N LEU A 42 7.92 17.77 -9.17
CA LEU A 42 9.17 17.46 -8.49
C LEU A 42 9.73 18.73 -7.86
N ILE A 43 10.21 18.59 -6.63
CA ILE A 43 10.65 19.71 -5.81
C ILE A 43 12.14 19.57 -5.54
N TYR A 44 12.88 20.64 -5.81
CA TYR A 44 14.33 20.70 -5.64
C TYR A 44 14.73 21.65 -4.51
N THR A 45 16.02 21.66 -4.16
CA THR A 45 16.65 22.61 -3.24
C THR A 45 16.46 24.06 -3.68
N SER A 46 16.50 24.31 -4.99
CA SER A 46 16.38 25.63 -5.60
C SER A 46 15.76 25.51 -7.00
N GLY A 47 15.28 26.63 -7.53
CA GLY A 47 14.61 26.66 -8.84
C GLY A 47 13.12 26.33 -8.79
N PRO A 48 12.43 26.48 -9.93
CA PRO A 48 11.03 26.10 -10.05
C PRO A 48 10.87 24.57 -10.01
N PRO A 49 9.68 24.07 -9.61
CA PRO A 49 9.41 22.64 -9.67
C PRO A 49 9.22 22.14 -11.10
N ASP A 50 9.60 20.88 -11.34
CA ASP A 50 9.39 20.22 -12.63
C ASP A 50 8.05 19.50 -12.68
N LYS A 51 7.27 19.78 -13.72
CA LYS A 51 5.92 19.24 -13.89
C LYS A 51 5.94 17.83 -14.45
N LEU A 52 5.06 16.99 -13.90
CA LEU A 52 4.89 15.60 -14.26
C LEU A 52 3.45 15.29 -14.69
N SER A 53 3.31 14.41 -15.67
CA SER A 53 2.10 13.62 -15.93
C SER A 53 2.35 12.19 -15.47
N CYS A 54 1.48 11.66 -14.62
CA CYS A 54 1.68 10.38 -13.91
C CYS A 54 0.57 9.37 -14.21
N LEU A 55 0.98 8.11 -14.35
CA LEU A 55 0.13 6.92 -14.46
C LEU A 55 0.51 5.94 -13.34
N GLY A 56 -0.45 5.62 -12.49
CA GLY A 56 -0.28 4.67 -11.39
C GLY A 56 -1.11 3.41 -11.62
N TYR A 57 -0.58 2.27 -11.21
CA TYR A 57 -1.31 1.00 -11.13
C TYR A 57 -1.02 0.33 -9.80
N TYR A 58 -2.08 -0.03 -9.10
CA TYR A 58 -2.02 -0.72 -7.81
C TYR A 58 -2.72 -2.07 -7.93
N ARG A 59 -2.14 -3.08 -7.28
CA ARG A 59 -2.73 -4.42 -7.26
C ARG A 59 -2.44 -5.11 -5.93
N SER A 60 -3.50 -5.55 -5.25
CA SER A 60 -3.37 -6.49 -4.14
C SER A 60 -3.13 -7.92 -4.64
N ALA A 61 -2.32 -8.66 -3.89
CA ALA A 61 -1.97 -10.05 -4.15
C ALA A 61 -1.95 -10.85 -2.84
N ASP A 62 -1.61 -12.14 -2.90
CA ASP A 62 -1.38 -13.00 -1.73
C ASP A 62 -2.59 -13.03 -0.76
N GLY A 63 -3.79 -13.19 -1.33
CA GLY A 63 -5.04 -13.18 -0.55
C GLY A 63 -5.35 -11.82 0.08
N GLY A 64 -4.88 -10.75 -0.57
CA GLY A 64 -4.97 -9.38 -0.06
C GLY A 64 -3.74 -8.93 0.72
N LYS A 65 -2.85 -9.82 1.16
CA LYS A 65 -1.77 -9.47 2.11
C LYS A 65 -0.53 -8.80 1.49
N SER A 66 -0.56 -8.45 0.21
CA SER A 66 0.51 -7.68 -0.42
C SER A 66 -0.07 -6.60 -1.33
N LEU A 67 0.58 -5.44 -1.37
CA LEU A 67 0.31 -4.33 -2.26
C LEU A 67 1.48 -4.15 -3.25
N GLY A 68 1.21 -4.38 -4.53
CA GLY A 68 2.09 -4.02 -5.63
C GLY A 68 1.75 -2.63 -6.17
N ILE A 69 2.76 -1.81 -6.43
CA ILE A 69 2.65 -0.46 -6.98
C ILE A 69 3.54 -0.35 -8.21
N ALA A 70 3.03 0.24 -9.29
CA ALA A 70 3.81 0.70 -10.41
C ALA A 70 3.38 2.13 -10.78
N LEU A 71 4.33 3.05 -10.87
CA LEU A 71 4.10 4.45 -11.21
C LEU A 71 5.05 4.85 -12.33
N ARG A 72 4.50 5.47 -13.37
CA ARG A 72 5.28 6.11 -14.43
C ARG A 72 4.89 7.57 -14.51
N CYS A 73 5.85 8.45 -14.27
CA CYS A 73 5.69 9.87 -14.44
C CYS A 73 6.62 10.38 -15.55
N THR A 74 6.09 11.26 -16.39
CA THR A 74 6.82 11.88 -17.49
C THR A 74 6.66 13.40 -17.42
N GLY A 75 7.78 14.10 -17.38
CA GLY A 75 7.93 15.54 -17.54
C GLY A 75 9.07 15.86 -18.51
N GLN A 76 9.42 17.13 -18.62
CA GLN A 76 10.71 17.55 -19.20
C GLN A 76 11.45 18.38 -18.15
N PRO A 77 12.71 18.06 -17.83
CA PRO A 77 13.54 16.98 -18.39
C PRO A 77 13.28 15.58 -17.78
N ASP A 78 12.48 15.50 -16.72
CA ASP A 78 12.45 14.31 -15.86
C ASP A 78 11.52 13.19 -16.30
N LYS A 79 11.94 11.97 -15.97
CA LYS A 79 11.12 10.76 -16.06
C LYS A 79 11.37 9.92 -14.82
N ILE A 80 10.29 9.33 -14.30
CA ILE A 80 10.34 8.43 -13.15
C ILE A 80 9.59 7.14 -13.49
N GLU A 81 10.24 6.01 -13.25
CA GLU A 81 9.64 4.68 -13.33
C GLU A 81 9.81 3.95 -12.01
N PHE A 82 8.82 4.09 -11.14
CA PHE A 82 8.83 3.57 -9.79
C PHE A 82 8.03 2.27 -9.67
N ARG A 83 8.53 1.33 -8.88
CA ARG A 83 7.80 0.12 -8.47
C ARG A 83 8.01 -0.16 -7.00
N SER A 84 7.01 -0.78 -6.38
CA SER A 84 7.13 -1.29 -5.01
C SER A 84 6.34 -2.56 -4.83
N LYS A 85 6.81 -3.41 -3.92
CA LYS A 85 6.07 -4.53 -3.37
C LYS A 85 6.10 -4.41 -1.85
N LEU A 86 4.93 -4.24 -1.25
CA LEU A 86 4.76 -4.15 0.20
C LEU A 86 3.94 -5.36 0.67
N ALA A 87 4.38 -6.01 1.73
CA ALA A 87 3.62 -6.98 2.50
C ALA A 87 2.82 -6.23 3.58
N TYR A 88 1.64 -6.75 3.91
CA TYR A 88 0.78 -6.24 4.96
C TYR A 88 0.65 -7.23 6.10
N ALA A 89 0.80 -6.74 7.32
CA ALA A 89 0.50 -7.48 8.54
C ALA A 89 0.01 -6.50 9.61
N ASP A 90 -1.23 -6.68 10.08
CA ASP A 90 -1.80 -5.98 11.24
C ASP A 90 -1.59 -4.45 11.23
N GLY A 91 -1.99 -3.79 10.13
CA GLY A 91 -1.87 -2.34 9.95
C GLY A 91 -0.47 -1.84 9.54
N LYS A 92 0.53 -2.74 9.46
CA LYS A 92 1.90 -2.42 9.07
C LYS A 92 2.19 -2.86 7.65
N LEU A 93 3.06 -2.10 7.00
CA LEU A 93 3.59 -2.36 5.67
C LEU A 93 5.11 -2.55 5.75
N SER A 94 5.63 -3.49 4.97
CA SER A 94 7.08 -3.69 4.82
C SER A 94 7.42 -4.25 3.45
N GLY A 95 8.56 -3.89 2.89
CA GLY A 95 8.97 -4.42 1.59
C GLY A 95 10.09 -3.63 0.93
N THR A 96 10.02 -3.55 -0.39
CA THR A 96 11.05 -2.92 -1.22
C THR A 96 10.46 -1.97 -2.25
N TRP A 97 11.34 -1.09 -2.75
CA TRP A 97 11.04 -0.18 -3.83
C TRP A 97 12.22 -0.12 -4.82
N GLU A 98 11.90 0.23 -6.06
CA GLU A 98 12.88 0.55 -7.11
C GLU A 98 12.41 1.75 -7.93
N GLU A 99 13.36 2.56 -8.38
CA GLU A 99 13.20 3.56 -9.43
C GLU A 99 14.21 3.23 -10.53
N ARG A 100 13.71 2.99 -11.75
CA ARG A 100 14.48 2.36 -12.82
C ARG A 100 15.26 3.35 -13.69
N THR A 101 14.88 4.62 -13.70
CA THR A 101 15.52 5.65 -14.54
C THR A 101 16.92 5.98 -14.00
N ASN A 102 17.08 5.96 -12.68
CA ASN A 102 18.32 6.29 -11.98
C ASN A 102 18.92 5.10 -11.23
N ASN A 103 18.41 3.88 -11.44
CA ASN A 103 18.85 2.65 -10.77
C ASN A 103 18.85 2.74 -9.24
N ALA A 104 17.87 3.46 -8.67
CA ALA A 104 17.73 3.63 -7.24
C ALA A 104 16.87 2.51 -6.66
N THR A 105 17.26 1.96 -5.51
CA THR A 105 16.52 0.88 -4.86
C THR A 105 16.59 0.99 -3.35
N GLY A 106 15.72 0.28 -2.66
CA GLY A 106 15.83 0.15 -1.22
C GLY A 106 14.67 -0.54 -0.53
N ASN A 107 14.60 -0.31 0.77
CA ASN A 107 13.59 -0.88 1.66
C ASN A 107 12.53 0.16 2.00
N ALA A 108 11.34 -0.33 2.32
CA ALA A 108 10.20 0.48 2.72
C ALA A 108 9.51 -0.15 3.93
N SER A 109 9.10 0.67 4.89
CA SER A 109 8.29 0.25 6.03
C SER A 109 7.31 1.34 6.41
N GLY A 110 6.15 0.99 6.94
CA GLY A 110 5.14 1.98 7.24
C GLY A 110 3.87 1.42 7.83
N THR A 111 2.84 2.23 7.79
CA THR A 111 1.51 1.91 8.29
C THR A 111 0.45 2.30 7.29
N ILE A 112 -0.73 1.69 7.46
CA ILE A 112 -1.92 2.01 6.69
C ILE A 112 -3.15 2.09 7.58
N SER A 113 -4.01 3.05 7.28
CA SER A 113 -5.38 3.19 7.80
C SER A 113 -6.37 3.20 6.63
N ASP A 114 -7.66 3.32 6.93
CA ASP A 114 -8.77 3.24 5.97
C ASP A 114 -8.63 4.14 4.73
N ASN A 115 -7.98 5.30 4.88
CA ASN A 115 -7.88 6.32 3.84
C ASN A 115 -6.47 6.92 3.69
N ALA A 116 -5.47 6.36 4.37
CA ALA A 116 -4.13 6.91 4.34
C ALA A 116 -3.04 5.84 4.51
N LEU A 117 -1.91 6.07 3.85
CA LEU A 117 -0.69 5.29 3.99
C LEU A 117 0.46 6.23 4.29
N ARG A 118 1.31 5.86 5.24
CA ARG A 118 2.57 6.56 5.53
C ARG A 118 3.69 5.53 5.55
N VAL A 119 4.67 5.72 4.67
CA VAL A 119 5.78 4.79 4.48
C VAL A 119 7.09 5.56 4.50
N ASP A 120 7.98 5.15 5.38
CA ASP A 120 9.37 5.56 5.36
C ASP A 120 10.14 4.63 4.42
N PHE A 121 11.06 5.20 3.66
CA PHE A 121 11.91 4.46 2.75
C PHE A 121 13.38 4.85 2.96
N GLY A 122 14.26 3.90 2.69
CA GLY A 122 15.71 4.09 2.73
C GLY A 122 16.39 3.25 1.65
N GLY A 123 17.69 3.46 1.45
CA GLY A 123 18.48 2.82 0.38
C GLY A 123 19.24 3.86 -0.42
N SER A 124 19.15 3.81 -1.75
CA SER A 124 19.76 4.82 -2.64
C SER A 124 19.22 6.24 -2.37
N LEU A 125 17.96 6.34 -1.93
CA LEU A 125 17.34 7.53 -1.40
C LEU A 125 16.63 7.17 -0.09
N GLU A 126 16.43 8.17 0.75
CA GLU A 126 15.72 8.05 2.01
C GLU A 126 14.73 9.20 2.21
N GLY A 127 13.65 8.91 2.92
CA GLY A 127 12.60 9.87 3.19
C GLY A 127 11.29 9.22 3.56
N THR A 128 10.20 9.96 3.37
CA THR A 128 8.85 9.52 3.70
C THR A 128 7.89 9.81 2.56
N VAL A 129 6.99 8.87 2.28
CA VAL A 129 5.81 9.10 1.45
C VAL A 129 4.55 9.04 2.31
N SER A 130 3.63 9.99 2.08
CA SER A 130 2.29 10.00 2.65
C SER A 130 1.28 10.06 1.53
N ILE A 131 0.34 9.13 1.53
CA ILE A 131 -0.71 9.00 0.54
C ILE A 131 -2.04 9.12 1.26
N ALA A 132 -2.84 10.13 0.90
CA ALA A 132 -4.25 10.16 1.24
C ALA A 132 -5.05 9.67 0.02
N PHE A 133 -6.04 8.81 0.24
CA PHE A 133 -6.81 8.22 -0.86
C PHE A 133 -8.28 8.03 -0.51
N SER A 134 -9.11 8.02 -1.55
CA SER A 134 -10.52 7.66 -1.52
C SER A 134 -10.81 6.67 -2.65
N ALA A 135 -12.08 6.36 -2.87
CA ALA A 135 -12.47 5.51 -4.00
C ALA A 135 -12.13 6.12 -5.38
N SER A 136 -12.01 7.45 -5.50
CA SER A 136 -11.86 8.12 -6.81
C SER A 136 -10.67 9.07 -6.91
N GLN A 137 -10.06 9.46 -5.79
CA GLN A 137 -8.97 10.45 -5.75
C GLN A 137 -7.84 10.00 -4.83
N GLN A 138 -6.63 10.46 -5.14
CA GLN A 138 -5.43 10.19 -4.36
C GLN A 138 -4.50 11.40 -4.39
N SER A 139 -3.96 11.77 -3.23
CA SER A 139 -2.89 12.76 -3.09
C SER A 139 -1.67 12.09 -2.48
N ILE A 140 -0.54 12.21 -3.16
CA ILE A 140 0.75 11.64 -2.79
C ILE A 140 1.69 12.80 -2.47
N ASN A 141 2.29 12.78 -1.28
CA ASN A 141 3.34 13.71 -0.88
C ASN A 141 4.58 12.91 -0.50
N ILE A 142 5.71 13.24 -1.11
CA ILE A 142 7.01 12.62 -0.87
C ILE A 142 7.94 13.69 -0.34
N THR A 143 8.66 13.37 0.72
CA THR A 143 9.78 14.16 1.24
C THR A 143 11.03 13.30 1.17
N ILE A 144 12.12 13.86 0.64
CA ILE A 144 13.44 13.22 0.58
C ILE A 144 14.35 13.91 1.60
N SER A 145 15.00 13.09 2.43
CA SER A 145 15.91 13.53 3.49
C SER A 145 17.38 13.20 3.21
N THR A 146 17.69 12.51 2.11
CA THR A 146 19.05 12.14 1.73
C THR A 146 19.98 13.36 1.70
N ALA A 147 21.05 13.30 2.50
CA ALA A 147 22.06 14.36 2.56
C ALA A 147 22.69 14.59 1.18
N GLY A 148 22.85 15.86 0.78
CA GLY A 148 23.42 16.24 -0.51
C GLY A 148 22.51 16.06 -1.73
N SER A 149 21.30 15.48 -1.58
CA SER A 149 20.33 15.40 -2.70
C SER A 149 19.76 16.77 -3.03
N GLU A 150 19.78 17.13 -4.32
CA GLU A 150 19.07 18.30 -4.84
C GLU A 150 17.56 18.06 -4.87
N LEU A 151 17.13 16.82 -5.12
CA LEU A 151 15.72 16.45 -5.07
C LEU A 151 15.24 16.40 -3.61
N LYS A 152 14.20 17.17 -3.30
CA LYS A 152 13.58 17.29 -1.97
C LYS A 152 12.25 16.58 -1.84
N GLY A 153 11.61 16.23 -2.94
CA GLY A 153 10.36 15.50 -2.87
C GLY A 153 9.52 15.62 -4.12
N ALA A 154 8.27 15.20 -3.98
CA ALA A 154 7.27 15.29 -5.03
C ALA A 154 5.88 15.48 -4.43
N LYS A 155 5.00 16.13 -5.19
CA LYS A 155 3.57 16.17 -4.91
C LYS A 155 2.82 15.68 -6.13
N VAL A 156 1.96 14.69 -5.99
CA VAL A 156 1.21 14.10 -7.10
C VAL A 156 -0.26 13.98 -6.71
N SER A 157 -1.15 14.39 -7.60
CA SER A 157 -2.59 14.20 -7.48
C SER A 157 -3.07 13.30 -8.60
N LEU A 158 -3.71 12.19 -8.25
CA LEU A 158 -4.22 11.21 -9.20
C LEU A 158 -5.73 11.05 -9.02
N ASN A 159 -6.42 10.84 -10.13
CA ASN A 159 -7.80 10.42 -10.18
C ASN A 159 -7.87 8.99 -10.70
N ARG A 160 -8.92 8.26 -10.31
CA ARG A 160 -9.20 6.95 -10.87
C ARG A 160 -9.46 7.06 -12.38
N ARG A 161 -8.97 6.08 -13.13
CA ARG A 161 -9.26 5.89 -14.56
C ARG A 161 -10.41 4.94 -14.81
#